data_AF-A0A6L3GKZ7-F1
#
_entry.id   AF-A0A6L3GKZ7-F1
#
_cell.length_a   1.000
_cell.length_b   1.000
_cell.length_c   1.000
_cell.angle_alpha   90.00
_cell.angle_beta   90.00
_cell.angle_gamma   90.00
#
_symmetry.space_group_name_H-M   'P 1'
#
loop_
_entity.id
_entity.type
_entity.pdbx_description
1 polymer ?
#
loop_
_entity_poly.entity_id
_entity_poly.type
_entity_poly.pdbx_seq_one_letter_code
_entity_poly.pdbx_strand_id
1 'polypeptide(L)'
;MEIRRTGNTGFIDTGEGQLISFAMGKGWSPSSISFSRPESWQTRKIRVAGVNIVPMGANNDLPGDVQRLLDNFYGGEGIMGKIQGLQWGEGPRFFEDAIDSENNRFYRKWILDDVIQADLESWDYRDYMLRCLVDLVHMQGFWVKFIRNRGPRIGESGRIIRLEHVPYRKCRFEYPDDRHDLPQNVYVGDWPFPDPDRLAKYPVFNPADPFRHPVSVGYFNIYSFCRDFISTPRFLGAFPWLELAGTIAPLLAAYNANASALSLHIESPQAYWDAAEDRIREICKRKGVPYSARMLEEFKDEAMEKFASGVTGRENVGKYMHTTRFW
;
A
#
# COMPACT_ATOMS: atom_id res chain seq x y z
N MET A 1 -7.90 32.80 3.27
CA MET A 1 -6.74 33.28 4.06
C MET A 1 -7.28 34.16 5.18
N GLU A 2 -7.30 33.63 6.40
CA GLU A 2 -7.79 34.35 7.59
C GLU A 2 -6.61 34.63 8.52
N ILE A 3 -6.45 35.88 8.96
CA ILE A 3 -5.36 36.28 9.84
C ILE A 3 -5.96 36.62 11.20
N ARG A 4 -5.65 35.82 12.21
CA ARG A 4 -6.04 36.10 13.60
C ARG A 4 -4.82 36.51 14.41
N ARG A 5 -4.89 37.71 14.99
CA ARG A 5 -3.85 38.28 15.85
C ARG A 5 -4.20 38.07 17.32
N THR A 6 -3.24 37.58 18.10
CA THR A 6 -3.34 37.52 19.56
C THR A 6 -2.00 37.91 20.15
N GLY A 7 -1.86 39.17 20.61
CA GLY A 7 -0.62 39.71 21.14
C GLY A 7 0.52 39.81 20.11
N ASN A 8 1.75 39.44 20.51
CA ASN A 8 2.96 39.45 19.66
C ASN A 8 3.06 38.24 18.72
N THR A 9 2.06 37.36 18.73
CA THR A 9 1.97 36.16 17.89
C THR A 9 0.82 36.29 16.91
N GLY A 10 1.08 36.04 15.64
CA GLY A 10 0.08 35.95 14.59
C GLY A 10 0.00 34.53 14.04
N PHE A 11 -1.23 34.10 13.73
CA PHE A 11 -1.49 32.85 13.03
C PHE A 11 -2.08 33.16 11.65
N ILE A 12 -1.54 32.51 10.63
CA ILE A 12 -2.03 32.56 9.25
C ILE A 12 -2.55 31.19 8.90
N ASP A 13 -3.84 31.12 8.58
CA ASP A 13 -4.45 29.97 7.93
C ASP A 13 -4.43 30.18 6.41
N THR A 14 -3.64 29.36 5.71
CA THR A 14 -3.51 29.41 4.25
C THR A 14 -4.65 28.70 3.53
N GLY A 15 -5.51 27.94 4.23
CA GLY A 15 -6.61 27.19 3.65
C GLY A 15 -6.21 25.85 3.00
N GLU A 16 -4.92 25.51 2.96
CA GLU A 16 -4.38 24.24 2.42
C GLU A 16 -3.95 23.28 3.55
N GLY A 17 -4.53 23.40 4.74
CA GLY A 17 -4.18 22.57 5.90
C GLY A 17 -2.83 22.93 6.56
N GLN A 18 -2.24 24.08 6.21
CA GLN A 18 -1.02 24.60 6.84
C GLN A 18 -1.34 25.81 7.71
N LEU A 19 -0.90 25.74 8.98
CA LEU A 19 -1.04 26.83 9.95
C LEU A 19 0.35 27.43 10.22
N ILE A 20 0.55 28.68 9.83
CA ILE A 20 1.84 29.37 10.00
C ILE A 20 1.74 30.32 11.17
N SER A 21 2.52 30.08 12.23
CA SER A 21 2.65 31.00 13.36
C SER A 21 3.92 31.86 13.21
N PHE A 22 3.81 33.16 13.41
CA PHE A 22 4.97 34.05 13.48
C PHE A 22 4.91 34.92 14.74
N ALA A 23 6.07 35.15 15.36
CA ALA A 23 6.21 36.00 16.54
C ALA A 23 7.13 37.18 16.21
N MET A 24 6.68 38.41 16.46
CA MET A 24 7.55 39.60 16.34
C MET A 24 8.03 40.02 17.74
N GLY A 25 9.14 39.42 18.18
CA GLY A 25 9.85 39.79 19.40
C GLY A 25 11.25 40.32 19.08
N LYS A 26 11.71 41.34 19.81
CA LYS A 26 13.11 41.78 19.82
C LYS A 26 13.99 40.65 20.34
N GLY A 27 14.90 40.14 19.51
CA GLY A 27 15.87 39.11 19.88
C GLY A 27 15.75 37.87 19.00
N TRP A 28 16.36 37.91 17.82
CA TRP A 28 16.47 36.75 16.94
C TRP A 28 17.61 35.86 17.45
N SER A 29 17.28 34.82 18.21
CA SER A 29 18.13 33.62 18.33
C SER A 29 17.52 32.53 17.45
N PRO A 30 18.20 32.07 16.38
CA PRO A 30 17.67 31.01 15.53
C PRO A 30 17.83 29.65 16.25
N SER A 31 16.91 29.31 17.15
CA SER A 31 16.88 27.99 17.81
C SER A 31 15.64 27.16 17.50
N SER A 32 14.79 27.58 16.57
CA SER A 32 13.73 26.71 16.05
C SER A 32 13.37 27.12 14.64
N ILE A 33 14.10 26.58 13.67
CA ILE A 33 13.61 26.51 12.31
C ILE A 33 12.43 25.54 12.30
N SER A 34 11.22 26.06 12.49
CA SER A 34 9.99 25.31 12.24
C SER A 34 9.77 25.27 10.73
N PHE A 35 10.53 24.41 10.04
CA PHE A 35 10.09 23.92 8.75
C PHE A 35 8.94 22.96 9.04
N SER A 36 7.77 23.19 8.44
CA SER A 36 6.80 22.13 8.16
C SER A 36 7.47 21.14 7.20
N ARG A 37 8.40 20.35 7.72
CA ARG A 37 9.02 19.26 6.99
C ARG A 37 7.92 18.23 6.74
N PRO A 38 7.83 17.66 5.52
CA PRO A 38 7.14 16.39 5.34
C PRO A 38 7.66 15.45 6.42
N GLU A 39 6.79 15.03 7.33
CA GLU A 39 7.20 14.29 8.52
C GLU A 39 7.81 12.95 8.09
N SER A 40 9.12 12.78 8.23
CA SER A 40 9.75 11.48 8.05
C SER A 40 9.35 10.62 9.24
N TRP A 41 8.46 9.65 9.02
CA TRP A 41 8.00 8.73 10.06
C TRP A 41 9.17 8.05 10.79
N GLN A 42 10.30 7.83 10.11
CA GLN A 42 11.50 7.18 10.65
C GLN A 42 12.16 7.93 11.81
N THR A 43 12.02 9.26 11.88
CA THR A 43 12.66 10.08 12.93
C THR A 43 11.75 10.28 14.14
N ARG A 44 10.54 9.70 14.12
CA ARG A 44 9.59 9.79 15.22
C ARG A 44 9.62 8.51 16.06
N LYS A 45 9.76 8.68 17.37
CA LYS A 45 9.41 7.62 18.32
C LYS A 45 7.90 7.58 18.47
N ILE A 46 7.31 6.39 18.36
CA ILE A 46 5.90 6.17 18.69
C ILE A 46 5.82 5.23 19.89
N ARG A 47 4.81 5.43 20.74
CA ARG A 47 4.58 4.56 21.90
C ARG A 47 3.39 3.65 21.62
N VAL A 48 3.62 2.34 21.63
CA VAL A 48 2.60 1.31 21.40
C VAL A 48 2.75 0.22 22.46
N ALA A 49 1.64 -0.20 23.06
CA ALA A 49 1.63 -1.19 24.15
C ALA A 49 2.64 -0.87 25.28
N GLY A 50 2.83 0.42 25.60
CA GLY A 50 3.74 0.87 26.65
C GLY A 50 5.21 1.00 26.25
N VAL A 51 5.60 0.55 25.05
CA VAL A 51 6.97 0.52 24.52
C VAL A 51 7.20 1.61 23.48
N ASN A 52 8.38 2.24 23.50
CA ASN A 52 8.80 3.16 22.43
C ASN A 52 9.41 2.35 21.29
N ILE A 53 8.84 2.46 20.10
CA ILE A 53 9.32 1.74 18.91
C ILE A 53 9.68 2.70 17.77
N VAL A 54 10.51 2.20 16.86
CA VAL A 54 10.69 2.80 15.54
C VAL A 54 9.45 2.42 14.69
N PRO A 55 8.63 3.40 14.27
CA PRO A 55 7.46 3.13 13.43
C PRO A 55 7.90 2.61 12.07
N MET A 56 7.04 1.85 11.40
CA MET A 56 7.21 1.48 9.99
C MET A 56 6.11 2.14 9.16
N GLY A 57 6.41 3.25 8.48
CA GLY A 57 5.40 4.07 7.79
C GLY A 57 4.71 5.08 8.70
N ALA A 58 3.95 6.00 8.10
CA ALA A 58 3.19 7.02 8.84
C ALA A 58 2.17 6.40 9.81
N ASN A 59 1.56 5.28 9.41
CA ASN A 59 0.55 4.55 10.19
C ASN A 59 1.12 3.33 10.94
N ASN A 60 2.45 3.17 11.02
CA ASN A 60 3.12 1.98 11.54
C ASN A 60 2.78 0.65 10.82
N ASP A 61 2.21 0.72 9.61
CA ASP A 61 1.76 -0.41 8.80
C ASP A 61 2.34 -0.42 7.37
N LEU A 62 3.56 0.12 7.17
CA LEU A 62 4.20 0.13 5.85
C LEU A 62 4.23 -1.24 5.14
N PRO A 63 4.49 -2.37 5.83
CA PRO A 63 4.41 -3.68 5.18
C PRO A 63 3.00 -4.01 4.66
N GLY A 64 1.96 -3.61 5.41
CA GLY A 64 0.57 -3.76 5.00
C GLY A 64 0.20 -2.83 3.84
N ASP A 65 0.74 -1.60 3.83
CA ASP A 65 0.58 -0.66 2.71
C ASP A 65 1.21 -1.22 1.42
N VAL A 66 2.42 -1.77 1.51
CA VAL A 66 3.08 -2.44 0.37
C VAL A 66 2.26 -3.62 -0.14
N GLN A 67 1.78 -4.47 0.75
CA GLN A 67 0.95 -5.61 0.37
C GLN A 67 -0.30 -5.15 -0.38
N ARG A 68 -1.08 -4.22 0.20
CA ARG A 68 -2.30 -3.69 -0.44
C ARG A 68 -2.02 -3.05 -1.79
N LEU A 69 -0.90 -2.33 -1.90
CA LEU A 69 -0.49 -1.68 -3.13
C LEU A 69 -0.21 -2.70 -4.25
N LEU A 70 0.56 -3.74 -3.94
CA LEU A 70 0.95 -4.76 -4.90
C LEU A 70 -0.20 -5.70 -5.27
N ASP A 71 -1.11 -5.99 -4.33
CA ASP A 71 -2.33 -6.76 -4.57
C ASP A 71 -3.30 -6.02 -5.50
N ASN A 72 -3.42 -4.69 -5.36
CA ASN A 72 -4.30 -3.87 -6.19
C ASN A 72 -3.70 -3.54 -7.56
N PHE A 73 -2.37 -3.48 -7.67
CA PHE A 73 -1.69 -3.21 -8.92
C PHE A 73 -1.52 -4.49 -9.73
N TYR A 74 -2.15 -4.57 -10.91
CA TYR A 74 -2.23 -5.79 -11.73
C TYR A 74 -0.88 -6.49 -12.00
N GLY A 75 0.22 -5.74 -12.02
CA GLY A 75 1.57 -6.26 -12.27
C GLY A 75 2.47 -6.32 -11.03
N GLY A 76 1.97 -5.94 -9.84
CA GLY A 76 2.78 -5.73 -8.64
C GLY A 76 3.50 -7.01 -8.22
N GLU A 77 2.74 -8.00 -7.77
CA GLU A 77 3.26 -9.31 -7.38
C GLU A 77 3.96 -10.03 -8.53
N GLY A 78 3.50 -9.86 -9.77
CA GLY A 78 4.14 -10.44 -10.95
C GLY A 78 5.57 -9.91 -11.19
N ILE A 79 5.80 -8.61 -11.02
CA ILE A 79 7.12 -8.00 -11.14
C ILE A 79 8.02 -8.44 -9.99
N MET A 80 7.52 -8.43 -8.75
CA MET A 80 8.29 -8.89 -7.59
C MET A 80 8.68 -10.36 -7.71
N GLY A 81 7.75 -11.22 -8.13
CA GLY A 81 7.99 -12.64 -8.39
C GLY A 81 9.03 -12.87 -9.50
N LYS A 82 9.09 -12.01 -10.53
CA LYS A 82 10.13 -12.09 -11.56
C LYS A 82 11.51 -11.71 -11.00
N ILE A 83 11.60 -10.66 -10.17
CA ILE A 83 12.86 -10.27 -9.52
C ILE A 83 13.34 -11.39 -8.59
N GLN A 84 12.43 -11.94 -7.79
CA GLN A 84 12.69 -13.08 -6.92
C GLN A 84 13.16 -14.30 -7.72
N GLY A 85 12.46 -14.67 -8.80
CA GLY A 85 12.83 -15.82 -9.64
C GLY A 85 14.19 -15.65 -10.31
N LEU A 86 14.55 -14.44 -10.76
CA LEU A 86 15.86 -14.14 -11.33
C LEU A 86 16.98 -14.22 -10.29
N GLN A 87 16.73 -13.79 -9.05
CA GLN A 87 17.72 -13.86 -7.97
C GLN A 87 17.85 -15.28 -7.40
N TRP A 88 16.74 -16.01 -7.32
CA TRP A 88 16.71 -17.37 -6.79
C TRP A 88 17.29 -18.38 -7.79
N GLY A 89 16.94 -18.27 -9.07
CA GLY A 89 17.39 -19.20 -10.12
C GLY A 89 17.08 -20.65 -9.75
N GLU A 90 18.13 -21.48 -9.67
CA GLU A 90 18.05 -22.90 -9.26
C GLU A 90 18.17 -23.11 -7.74
N GLY A 91 18.26 -22.01 -6.98
CA GLY A 91 18.43 -22.00 -5.53
C GLY A 91 19.90 -21.90 -5.08
N PRO A 92 20.12 -21.83 -3.76
CA PRO A 92 21.46 -21.70 -3.18
C PRO A 92 22.29 -22.97 -3.39
N ARG A 93 23.55 -22.76 -3.79
CA ARG A 93 24.58 -23.79 -3.98
C ARG A 93 25.88 -23.33 -3.31
N PHE A 94 26.67 -24.26 -2.79
CA PHE A 94 27.97 -23.93 -2.22
C PHE A 94 28.98 -23.66 -3.33
N PHE A 95 29.76 -22.62 -3.15
CA PHE A 95 30.86 -22.29 -4.04
C PHE A 95 32.06 -21.78 -3.24
N GLU A 96 33.25 -22.02 -3.78
CA GLU A 96 34.47 -21.32 -3.39
C GLU A 96 34.89 -20.37 -4.51
N ASP A 97 35.41 -19.21 -4.14
CA ASP A 97 36.05 -18.30 -5.08
C ASP A 97 37.46 -18.84 -5.40
N ALA A 98 37.65 -19.27 -6.64
CA ALA A 98 38.92 -19.77 -7.15
C ALA A 98 39.48 -18.82 -8.21
N ILE A 99 40.82 -18.74 -8.28
CA ILE A 99 41.52 -17.98 -9.31
C ILE A 99 42.11 -18.98 -10.29
N ASP A 100 41.79 -18.81 -11.57
CA ASP A 100 42.46 -19.55 -12.63
C ASP A 100 43.91 -19.07 -12.76
N SER A 101 44.87 -19.94 -12.42
CA SER A 101 46.30 -19.64 -12.39
C SER A 101 46.87 -19.26 -13.76
N GLU A 102 46.18 -19.59 -14.86
CA GLU A 102 46.63 -19.26 -16.21
C GLU A 102 46.14 -17.88 -16.69
N ASN A 103 44.97 -17.44 -16.22
CA ASN A 103 44.29 -16.25 -16.77
C ASN A 103 43.99 -15.14 -15.75
N ASN A 104 44.32 -15.32 -14.47
CA ASN A 104 43.96 -14.39 -13.37
C ASN A 104 42.46 -14.04 -13.37
N ARG A 105 41.61 -14.98 -13.78
CA ARG A 105 40.15 -14.80 -13.77
C ARG A 105 39.56 -15.47 -12.54
N PHE A 106 38.75 -14.70 -11.83
CA PHE A 106 37.92 -15.22 -10.75
C PHE A 106 36.80 -16.08 -11.34
N TYR A 107 36.67 -17.30 -10.85
CA TYR A 107 35.53 -18.16 -11.14
C TYR A 107 35.01 -18.80 -9.86
N ARG A 108 33.71 -19.12 -9.86
CA ARG A 108 33.07 -19.84 -8.75
C ARG A 108 33.19 -21.32 -9.00
N LYS A 109 33.90 -22.03 -8.12
CA LYS A 109 33.97 -23.49 -8.14
C LYS A 109 32.84 -24.03 -7.28
N TRP A 110 31.89 -24.73 -7.89
CA TRP A 110 30.81 -25.39 -7.16
C TRP A 110 31.35 -26.55 -6.32
N ILE A 111 30.89 -26.64 -5.08
CA ILE A 111 31.32 -27.66 -4.12
C ILE A 111 30.10 -28.40 -3.57
N LEU A 112 30.30 -29.68 -3.30
CA LEU A 112 29.37 -30.53 -2.58
C LEU A 112 30.05 -30.88 -1.26
N ASP A 113 29.56 -30.32 -0.17
CA ASP A 113 29.97 -30.68 1.19
C ASP A 113 28.78 -31.38 1.87
N ASP A 114 28.88 -32.71 1.99
CA ASP A 114 27.80 -33.53 2.53
C ASP A 114 27.54 -33.24 4.02
N VAL A 115 28.54 -32.78 4.77
CA VAL A 115 28.42 -32.48 6.20
C VAL A 115 27.63 -31.19 6.40
N ILE A 116 27.99 -30.14 5.68
CA ILE A 116 27.28 -28.86 5.73
C ILE A 116 25.88 -29.01 5.11
N GLN A 117 25.76 -29.76 4.01
CA GLN A 117 24.47 -30.03 3.40
C GLN A 117 23.53 -30.77 4.36
N ALA A 118 24.01 -31.82 5.06
CA ALA A 118 23.21 -32.54 6.04
C ALA A 118 22.81 -31.66 7.24
N ASP A 119 23.71 -30.78 7.71
CA ASP A 119 23.40 -29.83 8.78
C ASP A 119 22.35 -28.80 8.35
N LEU A 120 22.46 -28.27 7.13
CA LEU A 120 21.48 -27.34 6.58
C LEU A 120 20.15 -28.01 6.30
N GLU A 121 20.13 -29.25 5.78
CA GLU A 121 18.91 -30.02 5.52
C GLU A 121 18.23 -30.51 6.80
N SER A 122 18.94 -30.51 7.94
CA SER A 122 18.33 -30.80 9.25
C SER A 122 17.26 -29.78 9.64
N TRP A 123 17.27 -28.60 9.03
CA TRP A 123 16.23 -27.59 9.08
C TRP A 123 15.81 -27.18 7.67
N ASP A 124 14.62 -26.64 7.45
CA ASP A 124 14.20 -26.25 6.10
C ASP A 124 14.86 -24.92 5.66
N TYR A 125 16.18 -24.98 5.40
CA TYR A 125 16.99 -23.80 5.08
C TYR A 125 16.60 -23.15 3.75
N ARG A 126 16.04 -23.93 2.81
CA ARG A 126 15.61 -23.42 1.49
C ARG A 126 14.35 -22.58 1.63
N ASP A 127 13.34 -23.05 2.35
CA ASP A 127 12.14 -22.25 2.63
C ASP A 127 12.52 -20.99 3.43
N TYR A 128 13.39 -21.14 4.43
CA TYR A 128 13.93 -20.00 5.17
C TYR A 128 14.58 -18.94 4.25
N MET A 129 15.52 -19.35 3.40
CA MET A 129 16.23 -18.43 2.51
C MET A 129 15.28 -17.79 1.49
N LEU A 130 14.31 -18.56 0.99
CA LEU A 130 13.30 -18.07 0.06
C LEU A 130 12.44 -16.97 0.70
N ARG A 131 12.00 -17.17 1.94
CA ARG A 131 11.23 -16.16 2.69
C ARG A 131 12.05 -14.90 2.97
N CYS A 132 13.33 -15.04 3.32
CA CYS A 132 14.23 -13.89 3.46
C CYS A 132 14.40 -13.14 2.15
N LEU A 133 14.49 -13.85 1.01
CA LEU A 133 14.56 -13.24 -0.31
C LEU A 133 13.27 -12.48 -0.65
N VAL A 134 12.10 -13.04 -0.35
CA VAL A 134 10.81 -12.36 -0.52
C VAL A 134 10.83 -11.04 0.25
N ASP A 135 11.13 -11.06 1.54
CA ASP A 135 11.18 -9.83 2.35
C ASP A 135 12.20 -8.82 1.79
N LEU A 136 13.37 -9.28 1.32
CA LEU A 136 14.38 -8.42 0.71
C LEU A 136 13.90 -7.74 -0.57
N VAL A 137 13.21 -8.47 -1.46
CA VAL A 137 12.68 -7.91 -2.71
C VAL A 137 11.63 -6.84 -2.42
N HIS A 138 10.73 -7.10 -1.46
CA HIS A 138 9.62 -6.22 -1.13
C HIS A 138 10.05 -5.00 -0.30
N MET A 139 10.83 -5.20 0.76
CA MET A 139 11.14 -4.17 1.77
C MET A 139 12.61 -3.72 1.79
N GLN A 140 13.47 -4.32 0.96
CA GLN A 140 14.93 -4.09 0.95
C GLN A 140 15.63 -4.46 2.28
N GLY A 141 14.98 -5.29 3.10
CA GLY A 141 15.55 -5.86 4.31
C GLY A 141 14.72 -7.02 4.82
N PHE A 142 15.29 -7.81 5.71
CA PHE A 142 14.67 -9.01 6.27
C PHE A 142 15.15 -9.25 7.71
N TRP A 143 14.38 -10.05 8.44
CA TRP A 143 14.65 -10.37 9.84
C TRP A 143 15.01 -11.83 10.01
N VAL A 144 16.04 -12.08 10.80
CA VAL A 144 16.53 -13.43 11.11
C VAL A 144 16.60 -13.60 12.60
N LYS A 145 15.99 -14.68 13.10
CA LYS A 145 16.11 -15.09 14.49
C LYS A 145 17.13 -16.21 14.61
N PHE A 146 18.18 -15.94 15.36
CA PHE A 146 19.28 -16.85 15.64
C PHE A 146 18.94 -17.66 16.89
N ILE A 147 18.95 -18.99 16.77
CA ILE A 147 18.70 -19.89 17.90
C ILE A 147 19.99 -20.66 18.19
N ARG A 148 20.53 -20.43 19.37
CA ARG A 148 21.76 -21.07 19.85
C ARG A 148 21.46 -22.32 20.66
N ASN A 149 22.43 -23.23 20.73
CA ASN A 149 22.44 -24.32 21.68
C ASN A 149 22.43 -23.85 23.15
N ARG A 150 21.96 -24.74 24.01
CA ARG A 150 22.00 -24.56 25.47
C ARG A 150 23.38 -24.89 26.06
N GLY A 151 24.33 -25.38 25.26
CA GLY A 151 25.68 -25.81 25.65
C GLY A 151 26.45 -24.80 26.52
N PRO A 152 26.46 -23.49 26.19
CA PRO A 152 27.17 -22.51 27.02
C PRO A 152 26.57 -22.28 28.41
N ARG A 153 25.40 -22.85 28.75
CA ARG A 153 24.91 -22.89 30.14
C ARG A 153 25.63 -23.94 30.99
N ILE A 154 26.27 -24.90 30.35
CA ILE A 154 26.97 -26.05 30.96
C ILE A 154 28.49 -25.97 30.69
N GLY A 155 28.97 -24.86 30.12
CA GLY A 155 30.39 -24.65 29.79
C GLY A 155 30.85 -25.23 28.45
N GLU A 156 29.93 -25.75 27.63
CA GLU A 156 30.24 -26.19 26.26
C GLU A 156 30.25 -25.02 25.26
N SER A 157 30.84 -25.25 24.08
CA SER A 157 30.90 -24.26 23.01
C SER A 157 29.51 -23.88 22.48
N GLY A 158 29.34 -22.59 22.19
CA GLY A 158 28.12 -22.07 21.57
C GLY A 158 28.07 -22.47 20.10
N ARG A 159 26.96 -23.06 19.67
CA ARG A 159 26.68 -23.34 18.26
C ARG A 159 25.31 -22.81 17.89
N ILE A 160 25.18 -22.18 16.72
CA ILE A 160 23.89 -21.85 16.13
C ILE A 160 23.26 -23.16 15.66
N ILE A 161 22.10 -23.51 16.20
CA ILE A 161 21.38 -24.74 15.86
C ILE A 161 20.55 -24.53 14.60
N ARG A 162 19.83 -23.40 14.55
CA ARG A 162 18.93 -23.09 13.44
C ARG A 162 18.67 -21.60 13.33
N LEU A 163 18.31 -21.19 12.13
CA LEU A 163 17.83 -19.84 11.83
C LEU A 163 16.34 -19.90 11.55
N GLU A 164 15.59 -18.96 12.09
CA GLU A 164 14.17 -18.79 11.79
C GLU A 164 13.96 -17.46 11.08
N HIS A 165 13.21 -17.49 9.98
CA HIS A 165 12.70 -16.27 9.35
C HIS A 165 11.58 -15.72 10.23
N VAL A 166 11.62 -14.42 10.51
CA VAL A 166 10.51 -13.73 11.17
C VAL A 166 9.88 -12.79 10.14
N PRO A 167 8.56 -12.90 9.86
CA PRO A 167 7.91 -12.05 8.88
C PRO A 167 8.13 -10.57 9.16
N TYR A 168 8.47 -9.81 8.12
CA TYR A 168 8.76 -8.38 8.24
C TYR A 168 7.68 -7.60 9.00
N ARG A 169 6.40 -7.93 8.77
CA ARG A 169 5.24 -7.30 9.45
C ARG A 169 5.32 -7.42 10.97
N LYS A 170 5.89 -8.51 11.51
CA LYS A 170 5.85 -8.83 12.95
C LYS A 170 6.97 -8.21 13.77
N CYS A 171 8.01 -7.67 13.15
CA CYS A 171 9.18 -7.13 13.85
C CYS A 171 9.13 -5.60 13.93
N ARG A 172 9.45 -5.04 15.10
CA ARG A 172 9.74 -3.61 15.28
C ARG A 172 10.96 -3.42 16.16
N PHE A 173 11.80 -2.45 15.82
CA PHE A 173 12.89 -2.04 16.69
C PHE A 173 12.36 -1.26 17.89
N GLU A 174 12.96 -1.49 19.06
CA GLU A 174 12.88 -0.56 20.18
C GLU A 174 13.57 0.76 19.77
N TYR A 175 12.92 1.90 19.99
CA TYR A 175 13.56 3.18 19.74
C TYR A 175 14.75 3.32 20.70
N PRO A 176 15.94 3.68 20.22
CA PRO A 176 17.12 3.75 21.07
C PRO A 176 16.96 4.81 22.18
N ASP A 177 17.45 4.50 23.38
CA ASP A 177 17.56 5.47 24.47
C ASP A 177 18.65 6.50 24.15
N ASP A 178 18.64 7.67 24.81
CA ASP A 178 19.62 8.77 24.63
C ASP A 178 21.10 8.36 24.82
N ARG A 179 21.35 7.15 25.33
CA ARG A 179 22.69 6.58 25.57
C ARG A 179 23.23 5.75 24.40
N HIS A 180 22.40 5.37 23.44
CA HIS A 180 22.78 4.49 22.34
C HIS A 180 22.30 5.08 21.02
N ASP A 181 23.13 5.03 19.98
CA ASP A 181 22.73 5.49 18.64
C ASP A 181 21.88 4.45 17.90
N LEU A 182 22.01 3.16 18.27
CA LEU A 182 21.37 2.04 17.59
C LEU A 182 20.41 1.25 18.51
N PRO A 183 19.29 0.74 17.96
CA PRO A 183 18.37 -0.14 18.68
C PRO A 183 19.07 -1.35 19.31
N GLN A 184 18.75 -1.64 20.57
CA GLN A 184 19.31 -2.81 21.29
C GLN A 184 18.37 -4.02 21.30
N ASN A 185 17.07 -3.79 21.11
CA ASN A 185 16.06 -4.84 21.17
C ASN A 185 15.08 -4.77 20.00
N VAL A 186 14.54 -5.93 19.66
CA VAL A 186 13.49 -6.14 18.67
C VAL A 186 12.27 -6.72 19.37
N TYR A 187 11.11 -6.13 19.10
CA TYR A 187 9.82 -6.64 19.54
C TYR A 187 9.16 -7.40 18.41
N VAL A 188 8.75 -8.63 18.69
CA VAL A 188 8.02 -9.51 17.78
C VAL A 188 6.58 -9.64 18.27
N GLY A 189 5.63 -9.23 17.45
CA GLY A 189 4.20 -9.25 17.76
C GLY A 189 3.33 -8.96 16.54
N ASP A 190 2.02 -8.91 16.72
CA ASP A 190 1.09 -8.61 15.63
C ASP A 190 0.88 -7.11 15.48
N TRP A 191 1.78 -6.46 14.74
CA TRP A 191 1.69 -5.03 14.41
C TRP A 191 0.65 -4.75 13.32
N PRO A 192 0.03 -3.55 13.25
CA PRO A 192 0.37 -2.31 13.99
C PRO A 192 -0.18 -2.22 15.42
N PHE A 193 -1.11 -3.10 15.81
CA PHE A 193 -1.76 -3.11 17.13
C PHE A 193 -1.45 -4.41 17.89
N PRO A 194 -0.24 -4.55 18.47
CA PRO A 194 0.14 -5.78 19.15
C PRO A 194 -0.64 -5.93 20.46
N ASP A 195 -1.03 -7.18 20.75
CA ASP A 195 -1.48 -7.60 22.07
C ASP A 195 -0.29 -7.54 23.06
N PRO A 196 -0.38 -6.74 24.14
CA PRO A 196 0.69 -6.63 25.14
C PRO A 196 1.12 -7.98 25.72
N ASP A 197 0.19 -8.94 25.86
CA ASP A 197 0.48 -10.24 26.47
C ASP A 197 1.22 -11.19 25.53
N ARG A 198 1.18 -10.93 24.22
CA ARG A 198 1.81 -11.75 23.17
C ARG A 198 3.07 -11.10 22.58
N LEU A 199 3.51 -9.98 23.14
CA LEU A 199 4.66 -9.24 22.65
C LEU A 199 5.96 -9.87 23.18
N ALA A 200 6.75 -10.47 22.29
CA ALA A 200 8.04 -11.06 22.65
C ALA A 200 9.17 -10.05 22.42
N LYS A 201 10.04 -9.88 23.43
CA LYS A 201 11.24 -9.04 23.34
C LYS A 201 12.49 -9.90 23.09
N TYR A 202 13.27 -9.56 22.08
CA TYR A 202 14.54 -10.22 21.76
C TYR A 202 15.68 -9.20 21.65
N PRO A 203 16.91 -9.53 22.08
CA PRO A 203 18.07 -8.68 21.86
C PRO A 203 18.48 -8.69 20.38
N VAL A 204 19.02 -7.56 19.91
CA VAL A 204 19.57 -7.45 18.54
C VAL A 204 20.82 -8.33 18.41
N PHE A 205 20.90 -9.06 17.30
CA PHE A 205 22.05 -9.91 16.98
C PHE A 205 23.32 -9.05 16.75
N ASN A 206 24.40 -9.39 17.44
CA ASN A 206 25.71 -8.76 17.23
C ASN A 206 26.65 -9.75 16.52
N PRO A 207 27.09 -9.47 15.27
CA PRO A 207 28.03 -10.33 14.56
C PRO A 207 29.38 -10.50 15.25
N ALA A 208 29.82 -9.51 16.05
CA ALA A 208 31.08 -9.59 16.80
C ALA A 208 30.99 -10.51 18.02
N ASP A 209 29.79 -10.73 18.55
CA ASP A 209 29.53 -11.67 19.65
C ASP A 209 28.22 -12.44 19.42
N PRO A 210 28.23 -13.41 18.48
CA PRO A 210 27.03 -14.09 18.02
C PRO A 210 26.41 -15.03 19.06
N PHE A 211 27.18 -15.39 20.11
CA PHE A 211 26.79 -16.39 21.10
C PHE A 211 26.39 -15.79 22.45
N ARG A 212 26.39 -14.46 22.59
CA ARG A 212 26.03 -13.75 23.83
C ARG A 212 24.67 -14.12 24.38
N HIS A 213 23.68 -14.23 23.49
CA HIS A 213 22.28 -14.46 23.84
C HIS A 213 21.81 -15.82 23.31
N PRO A 214 20.92 -16.53 24.03
CA PRO A 214 20.40 -17.83 23.59
C PRO A 214 19.52 -17.72 22.35
N VAL A 215 18.76 -16.61 22.25
CA VAL A 215 17.96 -16.24 21.10
C VAL A 215 18.17 -14.76 20.86
N SER A 216 18.48 -14.39 19.63
CA SER A 216 18.68 -13.01 19.19
C SER A 216 18.08 -12.81 17.81
N VAL A 217 17.74 -11.57 17.48
CA VAL A 217 17.13 -11.22 16.20
C VAL A 217 18.01 -10.20 15.48
N GLY A 218 18.45 -10.53 14.27
CA GLY A 218 19.20 -9.63 13.40
C GLY A 218 18.30 -9.02 12.33
N TYR A 219 18.53 -7.75 12.03
CA TYR A 219 18.00 -7.09 10.85
C TYR A 219 19.10 -6.98 9.81
N PHE A 220 18.84 -7.46 8.61
CA PHE A 220 19.75 -7.33 7.48
C PHE A 220 19.06 -6.54 6.39
N ASN A 221 19.70 -5.49 5.92
CA ASN A 221 19.11 -4.59 4.94
C ASN A 221 20.12 -4.09 3.92
N ILE A 222 19.59 -3.75 2.75
CA ILE A 222 20.30 -2.91 1.79
C ILE A 222 20.25 -1.48 2.33
N TYR A 223 21.40 -0.81 2.30
CA TYR A 223 21.52 0.57 2.74
C TYR A 223 20.49 1.45 2.01
N SER A 224 19.70 2.18 2.81
CA SER A 224 18.73 3.14 2.33
C SER A 224 19.21 4.54 2.68
N PHE A 225 19.37 5.40 1.67
CA PHE A 225 19.90 6.74 1.83
C PHE A 225 19.06 7.58 2.83
N CYS A 226 19.73 8.21 3.80
CA CYS A 226 19.10 9.01 4.86
C CYS A 226 18.03 8.27 5.68
N ARG A 227 18.19 6.96 5.89
CA ARG A 227 17.35 6.15 6.77
C ARG A 227 18.21 5.50 7.84
N ASP A 228 17.92 5.81 9.11
CA ASP A 228 18.81 5.42 10.23
C ASP A 228 18.59 3.97 10.69
N PHE A 229 17.34 3.52 10.76
CA PHE A 229 17.00 2.24 11.41
C PHE A 229 16.48 1.15 10.47
N ILE A 230 15.64 1.52 9.50
CA ILE A 230 14.86 0.58 8.70
C ILE A 230 14.99 0.96 7.22
N SER A 231 15.14 -0.03 6.35
CA SER A 231 15.14 0.18 4.91
C SER A 231 13.75 0.48 4.38
N THR A 232 13.69 1.21 3.28
CA THR A 232 12.42 1.49 2.60
C THR A 232 12.39 0.83 1.23
N PRO A 233 11.21 0.37 0.77
CA PRO A 233 11.06 -0.11 -0.60
C PRO A 233 11.52 0.96 -1.59
N ARG A 234 12.21 0.55 -2.66
CA ARG A 234 12.74 1.49 -3.67
C ARG A 234 11.64 2.28 -4.39
N PHE A 235 10.45 1.69 -4.47
CA PHE A 235 9.28 2.28 -5.10
C PHE A 235 8.42 3.08 -4.11
N LEU A 236 8.89 3.36 -2.88
CA LEU A 236 8.16 4.16 -1.89
C LEU A 236 7.67 5.50 -2.46
N GLY A 237 8.52 6.18 -3.24
CA GLY A 237 8.15 7.45 -3.88
C GLY A 237 7.08 7.33 -4.98
N ALA A 238 6.86 6.12 -5.51
CA ALA A 238 5.87 5.84 -6.53
C ALA A 238 4.53 5.35 -5.97
N PHE A 239 4.36 5.25 -4.65
CA PHE A 239 3.12 4.75 -4.03
C PHE A 239 1.87 5.49 -4.53
N PRO A 240 1.78 6.84 -4.50
CA PRO A 240 0.57 7.53 -4.95
C PRO A 240 0.23 7.26 -6.42
N TRP A 241 1.25 7.09 -7.26
CA TRP A 241 1.07 6.78 -8.68
C TRP A 241 0.59 5.35 -8.91
N LEU A 242 1.15 4.39 -8.17
CA LEU A 242 0.76 2.99 -8.25
C LEU A 242 -0.66 2.77 -7.71
N GLU A 243 -1.04 3.45 -6.63
CA GLU A 243 -2.41 3.45 -6.09
C GLU A 243 -3.40 4.00 -7.14
N LEU A 244 -3.08 5.15 -7.73
CA LEU A 244 -3.89 5.71 -8.81
C LEU A 244 -4.02 4.72 -9.97
N ALA A 245 -2.92 4.13 -10.43
CA ALA A 245 -2.92 3.17 -11.53
C ALA A 245 -3.79 1.93 -11.23
N GLY A 246 -3.78 1.42 -10.00
CA GLY A 246 -4.63 0.31 -9.57
C GLY A 246 -6.12 0.66 -9.55
N THR A 247 -6.47 1.92 -9.27
CA THR A 247 -7.88 2.36 -9.21
C THR A 247 -8.52 2.72 -10.55
N ILE A 248 -7.72 2.99 -11.61
CA ILE A 248 -8.24 3.42 -12.91
C ILE A 248 -9.18 2.38 -13.53
N ALA A 249 -8.82 1.10 -13.52
CA ALA A 249 -9.66 0.06 -14.13
C ALA A 249 -11.01 -0.12 -13.40
N PRO A 250 -11.05 -0.25 -12.05
CA PRO A 250 -12.30 -0.22 -11.29
C PRO A 250 -13.12 1.05 -11.54
N LEU A 251 -12.47 2.22 -11.62
CA LEU A 251 -13.15 3.49 -11.85
C LEU A 251 -13.80 3.54 -13.24
N LEU A 252 -13.11 3.08 -14.29
CA LEU A 252 -13.67 2.98 -15.63
C LEU A 252 -14.80 1.95 -15.71
N ALA A 253 -14.69 0.83 -15.00
CA ALA A 253 -15.75 -0.16 -14.92
C ALA A 253 -17.00 0.40 -14.22
N ALA A 254 -16.81 1.08 -13.08
CA ALA A 254 -17.88 1.75 -12.34
C ALA A 254 -18.49 2.89 -13.16
N TYR A 255 -17.66 3.66 -13.88
CA TYR A 255 -18.13 4.67 -14.81
C TYR A 255 -19.00 4.03 -15.90
N ASN A 256 -18.56 2.97 -16.56
CA ASN A 256 -19.37 2.32 -17.61
C ASN A 256 -20.66 1.69 -17.07
N ALA A 257 -20.66 1.16 -15.85
CA ALA A 257 -21.85 0.57 -15.22
C ALA A 257 -22.87 1.63 -14.78
N ASN A 258 -22.40 2.78 -14.28
CA ASN A 258 -23.25 3.83 -13.71
C ASN A 258 -23.49 5.01 -14.66
N ALA A 259 -22.70 5.14 -15.73
CA ALA A 259 -22.88 6.20 -16.69
C ALA A 259 -24.16 5.94 -17.46
N SER A 260 -25.16 6.76 -17.18
CA SER A 260 -26.26 7.01 -18.10
C SER A 260 -25.70 7.72 -19.32
N ALA A 261 -25.11 6.95 -20.24
CA ALA A 261 -24.71 7.43 -21.56
C ALA A 261 -25.98 7.67 -22.37
N LEU A 262 -26.66 8.78 -22.08
CA LEU A 262 -27.81 9.26 -22.83
C LEU A 262 -27.28 9.88 -24.12
N SER A 263 -27.60 9.27 -25.26
CA SER A 263 -27.23 9.81 -26.57
C SER A 263 -28.08 11.03 -26.91
N LEU A 264 -29.36 11.04 -26.49
CA LEU A 264 -30.27 12.17 -26.72
C LEU A 264 -31.17 12.45 -25.50
N HIS A 265 -31.44 13.72 -25.28
CA HIS A 265 -32.47 14.19 -24.35
C HIS A 265 -33.56 14.90 -25.16
N ILE A 266 -34.76 14.33 -25.18
CA ILE A 266 -35.93 14.88 -25.87
C ILE A 266 -36.74 15.67 -24.85
N GLU A 267 -36.88 16.97 -25.07
CA GLU A 267 -37.81 17.81 -24.31
C GLU A 267 -39.07 18.05 -25.13
N SER A 268 -40.25 17.73 -24.57
CA SER A 268 -41.53 18.07 -25.18
C SER A 268 -42.31 19.10 -24.34
N PRO A 269 -42.93 20.12 -24.97
CA PRO A 269 -43.83 21.03 -24.28
C PRO A 269 -45.10 20.31 -23.83
N GLN A 270 -45.59 20.58 -22.60
CA GLN A 270 -46.83 20.00 -22.10
C GLN A 270 -48.04 20.34 -22.99
N ALA A 271 -48.08 21.57 -23.51
CA ALA A 271 -49.13 22.04 -24.42
C ALA A 271 -49.31 21.16 -25.68
N TYR A 272 -48.25 20.48 -26.13
CA TYR A 272 -48.34 19.54 -27.25
C TYR A 272 -49.18 18.31 -26.88
N TRP A 273 -48.99 17.77 -25.67
CA TRP A 273 -49.74 16.62 -25.17
C TRP A 273 -51.18 16.98 -24.81
N ASP A 274 -51.40 18.17 -24.26
CA ASP A 274 -52.74 18.66 -23.94
C ASP A 274 -53.59 18.82 -25.22
N ALA A 275 -53.00 19.41 -26.28
CA ALA A 275 -53.66 19.52 -27.58
C ALA A 275 -53.92 18.15 -28.24
N ALA A 276 -53.02 17.18 -28.03
CA ALA A 276 -53.23 15.81 -28.49
C ALA A 276 -54.36 15.11 -27.72
N GLU A 277 -54.45 15.31 -26.41
CA GLU A 277 -55.53 14.78 -25.57
C GLU A 277 -56.90 15.32 -26.00
N ASP A 278 -57.00 16.62 -26.23
CA ASP A 278 -58.24 17.25 -26.71
C ASP A 278 -58.68 16.70 -28.07
N ARG A 279 -57.72 16.49 -28.98
CA ARG A 279 -57.99 15.89 -30.29
C ARG A 279 -58.48 14.44 -30.16
N ILE A 280 -57.88 13.64 -29.27
CA ILE A 280 -58.32 12.25 -29.02
C ILE A 280 -59.75 12.25 -28.44
N ARG A 281 -60.04 13.13 -27.48
CA ARG A 281 -61.37 13.29 -26.90
C ARG A 281 -62.42 13.66 -27.94
N GLU A 282 -62.07 14.53 -28.89
CA GLU A 282 -62.97 14.91 -29.99
C GLU A 282 -63.24 13.73 -30.95
N ILE A 283 -62.22 12.93 -31.26
CA ILE A 283 -62.36 11.72 -32.08
C ILE A 283 -63.23 10.67 -31.38
N CYS A 284 -63.03 10.45 -30.08
CA CYS A 284 -63.84 9.57 -29.25
C CYS A 284 -65.32 10.00 -29.25
N LYS A 285 -65.60 11.31 -29.11
CA LYS A 285 -66.95 11.87 -29.21
C LYS A 285 -67.59 11.61 -30.59
N ARG A 286 -66.84 11.77 -31.68
CA ARG A 286 -67.34 11.52 -33.04
C ARG A 286 -67.59 10.03 -33.33
N LYS A 287 -66.81 9.14 -32.73
CA LYS A 287 -66.95 7.68 -32.91
C LYS A 287 -67.89 7.00 -31.89
N GLY A 288 -68.40 7.74 -30.91
CA GLY A 288 -69.27 7.21 -29.86
C GLY A 288 -68.56 6.27 -28.87
N VAL A 289 -67.23 6.36 -28.76
CA VAL A 289 -66.41 5.51 -27.89
C VAL A 289 -66.01 6.30 -26.64
N PRO A 290 -66.10 5.74 -25.42
CA PRO A 290 -65.67 6.43 -24.21
C PRO A 290 -64.15 6.66 -24.20
N TYR A 291 -63.73 7.88 -23.87
CA TYR A 291 -62.32 8.21 -23.70
C TYR A 291 -61.71 7.47 -22.49
N SER A 292 -60.46 7.05 -22.62
CA SER A 292 -59.67 6.43 -21.56
C SER A 292 -58.27 7.05 -21.56
N ALA A 293 -57.73 7.32 -20.37
CA ALA A 293 -56.37 7.85 -20.21
C ALA A 293 -55.30 6.96 -20.88
N ARG A 294 -55.57 5.66 -21.00
CA ARG A 294 -54.71 4.71 -21.71
C ARG A 294 -54.52 5.06 -23.19
N MET A 295 -55.52 5.66 -23.85
CA MET A 295 -55.40 6.07 -25.26
C MET A 295 -54.39 7.21 -25.46
N LEU A 296 -54.22 8.08 -24.46
CA LEU A 296 -53.22 9.14 -24.50
C LEU A 296 -51.81 8.57 -24.27
N GLU A 297 -51.65 7.62 -23.35
CA GLU A 297 -50.39 6.93 -23.15
C GLU A 297 -49.99 6.10 -24.39
N GLU A 298 -50.93 5.39 -25.01
CA GLU A 298 -50.69 4.67 -26.28
C GLU A 298 -50.27 5.63 -27.42
N PHE A 299 -50.85 6.83 -27.47
CA PHE A 299 -50.44 7.85 -28.43
C PHE A 299 -49.04 8.43 -28.14
N LYS A 300 -48.70 8.62 -26.86
CA LYS A 300 -47.35 9.02 -26.44
C LYS A 300 -46.33 7.94 -26.81
N ASP A 301 -46.63 6.68 -26.54
CA ASP A 301 -45.78 5.54 -26.88
C ASP A 301 -45.57 5.45 -28.40
N GLU A 302 -46.63 5.56 -29.22
CA GLU A 302 -46.52 5.54 -30.69
C GLU A 302 -45.71 6.72 -31.24
N ALA A 303 -45.88 7.92 -30.65
CA ALA A 303 -45.07 9.09 -31.01
C ALA A 303 -43.59 8.86 -30.66
N MET A 304 -43.31 8.32 -29.47
CA MET A 304 -41.95 8.00 -29.02
C MET A 304 -41.29 6.92 -29.86
N GLU A 305 -42.02 5.88 -30.24
CA GLU A 305 -41.51 4.83 -31.13
C GLU A 305 -41.17 5.39 -32.52
N LYS A 306 -41.98 6.30 -33.05
CA LYS A 306 -41.67 6.99 -34.31
C LYS A 306 -40.42 7.84 -34.20
N PHE A 307 -40.28 8.63 -33.12
CA PHE A 307 -39.07 9.40 -32.87
C PHE A 307 -37.85 8.50 -32.68
N ALA A 308 -37.97 7.41 -31.93
CA ALA A 308 -36.93 6.42 -31.75
C ALA A 308 -36.51 5.84 -33.10
N SER A 309 -37.46 5.40 -33.93
CA SER A 309 -37.18 4.81 -35.25
C SER A 309 -36.44 5.75 -36.21
N GLY A 310 -36.70 7.06 -36.12
CA GLY A 310 -36.03 8.08 -36.94
C GLY A 310 -34.62 8.45 -36.44
N VAL A 311 -34.31 8.15 -35.17
CA VAL A 311 -33.05 8.54 -34.51
C VAL A 311 -32.12 7.33 -34.30
N THR A 312 -32.66 6.11 -34.28
CA THR A 312 -31.88 4.87 -34.14
C THR A 312 -31.16 4.50 -35.44
N GLY A 313 -30.00 5.10 -35.67
CA GLY A 313 -28.94 4.49 -36.48
C GLY A 313 -28.27 3.34 -35.71
N ARG A 314 -27.46 2.53 -36.41
CA ARG A 314 -26.75 1.33 -35.89
C ARG A 314 -25.89 1.58 -34.63
N GLU A 315 -25.62 2.84 -34.28
CA GLU A 315 -24.83 3.27 -33.11
C GLU A 315 -25.67 3.80 -31.93
N ASN A 316 -26.97 4.13 -32.11
CA ASN A 316 -27.77 4.90 -31.15
C ASN A 316 -28.99 4.16 -30.57
N VAL A 317 -29.02 2.82 -30.63
CA VAL A 317 -30.18 2.04 -30.17
C VAL A 317 -30.39 2.18 -28.66
N GLY A 318 -31.51 2.80 -28.27
CA GLY A 318 -32.10 2.69 -26.94
C GLY A 318 -31.63 3.65 -25.85
N LYS A 319 -30.88 4.72 -26.18
CA LYS A 319 -30.30 5.64 -25.20
C LYS A 319 -30.88 7.05 -25.28
N TYR A 320 -32.18 7.21 -25.03
CA TYR A 320 -32.81 8.53 -24.96
C TYR A 320 -33.62 8.73 -23.69
N MET A 321 -33.58 9.94 -23.14
CA MET A 321 -34.38 10.37 -22.01
C MET A 321 -35.41 11.37 -22.51
N HIS A 322 -36.65 11.23 -22.04
CA HIS A 322 -37.71 12.18 -22.35
C HIS A 322 -38.16 12.92 -21.08
N THR A 323 -38.29 14.24 -21.16
CA THR A 323 -38.86 15.06 -20.09
C THR A 323 -39.92 16.00 -20.64
N THR A 324 -41.01 16.17 -19.91
CA THR A 324 -42.08 17.12 -20.24
C THR A 324 -41.88 18.44 -19.52
N ARG A 325 -42.09 19.53 -20.25
CA ARG A 325 -41.83 20.91 -19.83
C ARG A 325 -43.18 21.58 -19.52
N PHE A 326 -43.43 21.93 -18.25
CA PHE A 326 -44.76 22.32 -17.70
C PHE A 326 -45.10 23.82 -17.75
N TRP A 327 -44.45 24.63 -18.59
CA TRP A 327 -44.68 26.09 -18.61
C TRP A 327 -45.17 26.64 -19.93
#